data_AF-A0A2A2YCB5-F1
#
_entry.id   AF-A0A2A2YCB5-F1
#
_cell.length_a   1.000
_cell.length_b   1.000
_cell.length_c   1.000
_cell.angle_alpha   90.00
_cell.angle_beta   90.00
_cell.angle_gamma   90.00
#
_symmetry.space_group_name_H-M   'P 1'
#
loop_
_entity.id
_entity.type
_entity.pdbx_description
1 polymer ?
#
loop_
_entity_poly.entity_id
_entity_poly.type
_entity_poly.pdbx_seq_one_letter_code
_entity_poly.pdbx_strand_id
1 'polypeptide(L)'
;MSSKLRNAASANDEECALDMSPMIDMVFLLLIFFVVNSNAVIVKQDVKVRPPIASFGKKQEDKNGRIVVNVLPDGSFTTERGEALEDETAIFDMVKKAKEQNDLKGYKSKLHLRGDKDAVFKHSRKAIAASAGAGVDQVMFATFVTSK
;
A
#
# COMPACT_ATOMS: atom_id res chain seq x y z
N MET A 1 75.23 -16.97 -14.45
CA MET A 1 74.05 -17.14 -13.56
C MET A 1 72.95 -16.16 -13.96
N SER A 2 72.16 -16.46 -15.01
CA SER A 2 71.12 -15.54 -15.52
C SER A 2 70.01 -16.29 -16.29
N SER A 3 69.41 -17.30 -15.67
CA SER A 3 68.18 -17.93 -16.20
C SER A 3 67.11 -18.10 -15.11
N LYS A 4 67.53 -18.41 -13.87
CA LYS A 4 66.62 -18.54 -12.73
C LYS A 4 65.95 -17.23 -12.28
N LEU A 5 66.56 -16.07 -12.53
CA LEU A 5 65.98 -14.76 -12.16
C LEU A 5 64.93 -14.24 -13.16
N ARG A 6 64.97 -14.65 -14.43
CA ARG A 6 63.93 -14.26 -15.39
C ARG A 6 62.62 -15.02 -15.17
N ASN A 7 62.69 -16.27 -14.71
CA ASN A 7 61.50 -17.09 -14.48
C ASN A 7 60.66 -16.64 -13.27
N ALA A 8 61.28 -15.96 -12.30
CA ALA A 8 60.58 -15.42 -11.12
C ALA A 8 59.85 -14.10 -11.38
N ALA A 9 60.27 -13.33 -12.40
CA ALA A 9 59.62 -12.08 -12.77
C ALA A 9 58.34 -12.29 -13.59
N SER A 10 58.29 -13.34 -14.44
CA SER A 10 57.11 -13.65 -15.25
C SER A 10 56.00 -14.38 -14.47
N ALA A 11 56.29 -14.97 -13.32
CA ALA A 11 55.30 -15.66 -12.50
C ALA A 11 54.41 -14.71 -11.68
N ASN A 12 54.86 -13.47 -11.45
CA ASN A 12 54.19 -12.53 -10.55
C ASN A 12 53.15 -11.64 -11.27
N ASP A 13 53.20 -11.56 -12.60
CA ASP A 13 52.24 -10.79 -13.41
C ASP A 13 50.99 -11.62 -13.80
N GLU A 14 51.06 -12.96 -13.75
CA GLU A 14 49.93 -13.84 -14.09
C GLU A 14 48.99 -14.11 -12.90
N GLU A 15 49.44 -13.92 -11.64
CA GLU A 15 48.58 -14.11 -10.44
C GLU A 15 47.68 -12.90 -10.13
N CYS A 16 47.81 -11.78 -10.85
CA CYS A 16 46.99 -10.57 -10.64
C CYS A 16 46.21 -10.13 -11.88
N ALA A 17 45.96 -11.03 -12.83
CA ALA A 17 44.90 -10.83 -13.81
C ALA A 17 43.56 -11.11 -13.13
N LEU A 18 43.01 -10.11 -12.44
CA LEU A 18 41.71 -10.21 -11.80
C LEU A 18 40.66 -10.52 -12.88
N ASP A 19 40.12 -11.75 -12.87
CA ASP A 19 39.06 -12.13 -13.80
C ASP A 19 37.85 -11.21 -13.59
N MET A 20 37.55 -10.40 -14.59
CA MET A 20 36.42 -9.45 -14.54
C MET A 20 35.08 -10.15 -14.84
N SER A 21 35.11 -11.33 -15.45
CA SER A 21 33.93 -12.11 -15.84
C SER A 21 32.99 -12.42 -14.65
N PRO A 22 33.48 -12.87 -13.48
CA PRO A 22 32.64 -13.10 -12.31
C PRO A 22 32.08 -11.79 -11.71
N MET A 23 32.82 -10.67 -11.79
CA MET A 23 32.36 -9.39 -11.23
C MET A 23 31.22 -8.79 -12.06
N ILE A 24 31.31 -8.90 -13.39
CA ILE A 24 30.27 -8.42 -14.31
C ILE A 24 28.97 -9.19 -14.06
N ASP A 25 29.03 -10.51 -13.86
CA ASP A 25 27.86 -11.34 -13.60
C ASP A 25 27.13 -10.94 -12.29
N MET A 26 27.88 -10.73 -11.21
CA MET A 26 27.30 -10.30 -9.92
C MET A 26 26.58 -8.95 -10.02
N VAL A 27 27.17 -7.97 -10.73
CA VAL A 27 26.53 -6.65 -10.93
C VAL A 27 25.32 -6.77 -11.86
N PHE A 28 25.40 -7.60 -12.89
CA PHE A 28 24.31 -7.81 -13.85
C PHE A 28 23.08 -8.44 -13.19
N LEU A 29 23.27 -9.46 -12.34
CA LEU A 29 22.20 -10.07 -11.56
C LEU A 29 21.54 -9.08 -10.59
N LEU A 30 22.33 -8.19 -9.98
CA LEU A 30 21.80 -7.13 -9.10
C LEU A 30 20.92 -6.13 -9.87
N LEU A 31 21.32 -5.72 -11.08
CA LEU A 31 20.52 -4.80 -11.90
C LEU A 31 19.20 -5.43 -12.32
N ILE A 32 19.19 -6.70 -12.76
CA ILE A 32 17.95 -7.41 -13.10
C ILE A 32 17.05 -7.52 -11.86
N PHE A 33 17.63 -7.85 -10.69
CA PHE A 33 16.87 -7.91 -9.45
C PHE A 33 16.18 -6.57 -9.12
N PHE A 34 16.89 -5.45 -9.21
CA PHE A 34 16.29 -4.14 -8.95
C PHE A 34 15.22 -3.77 -10.00
N VAL A 35 15.46 -4.01 -11.29
CA VAL A 35 14.49 -3.70 -12.36
C VAL A 35 13.20 -4.51 -12.20
N VAL A 36 13.29 -5.80 -11.87
CA VAL A 36 12.13 -6.67 -11.64
C VAL A 36 11.37 -6.24 -10.38
N ASN A 37 12.07 -5.92 -9.28
CA ASN A 37 11.43 -5.49 -8.04
C ASN A 37 10.90 -4.05 -8.07
N SER A 38 11.41 -3.18 -8.96
CA SER A 38 10.97 -1.78 -9.07
C SER A 38 9.54 -1.62 -9.59
N ASN A 39 8.93 -2.68 -10.14
CA ASN A 39 7.52 -2.65 -10.59
C ASN A 39 6.52 -3.00 -9.47
N ALA A 40 6.97 -3.21 -8.23
CA ALA A 40 6.07 -3.35 -7.10
C ALA A 40 5.62 -1.97 -6.61
N VAL A 41 4.30 -1.77 -6.53
CA VAL A 41 3.59 -0.56 -6.05
C VAL A 41 3.28 0.49 -7.14
N ILE A 42 2.54 0.06 -8.16
CA ILE A 42 1.57 0.93 -8.80
C ILE A 42 0.21 0.62 -8.16
N VAL A 43 -0.18 1.43 -7.17
CA VAL A 43 -1.57 1.44 -6.69
C VAL A 43 -2.41 1.88 -7.87
N LYS A 44 -3.09 0.93 -8.51
CA LYS A 44 -4.04 1.20 -9.59
C LYS A 44 -5.13 2.08 -9.02
N GLN A 45 -5.06 3.37 -9.30
CA GLN A 45 -6.10 4.31 -8.97
C GLN A 45 -7.27 4.01 -9.91
N ASP A 46 -8.36 3.49 -9.35
CA ASP A 46 -9.53 3.10 -10.11
C ASP A 46 -10.14 4.32 -10.82
N VAL A 47 -10.18 4.26 -12.16
CA VAL A 47 -10.59 5.35 -13.05
C VAL A 47 -12.08 5.69 -12.89
N LYS A 48 -12.87 4.80 -12.30
CA LYS A 48 -14.32 4.99 -12.16
C LYS A 48 -14.75 5.81 -10.94
N VAL A 49 -13.84 6.08 -10.01
CA VAL A 49 -14.18 6.88 -8.83
C VAL A 49 -13.79 8.33 -9.10
N ARG A 50 -14.78 9.21 -9.17
CA ARG A 50 -14.62 10.68 -9.12
C ARG A 50 -15.12 11.19 -7.78
N PRO A 51 -14.30 11.17 -6.73
CA PRO A 51 -14.83 11.60 -5.45
C PRO A 51 -15.01 13.18 -5.42
N PRO A 52 -15.61 13.82 -4.40
CA PRO A 52 -16.15 15.23 -4.47
C PRO A 52 -15.39 16.37 -3.72
N ILE A 53 -14.91 17.47 -4.40
CA ILE A 53 -13.91 18.57 -4.01
C ILE A 53 -14.20 19.34 -2.65
N ALA A 54 -13.30 19.42 -1.62
CA ALA A 54 -13.62 20.01 -0.26
C ALA A 54 -12.49 20.68 0.61
N SER A 55 -12.30 21.99 0.50
CA SER A 55 -11.12 22.82 0.85
C SER A 55 -10.12 22.60 2.00
N PHE A 56 -10.28 21.68 2.95
CA PHE A 56 -9.42 21.55 4.14
C PHE A 56 -8.69 20.20 4.28
N GLY A 57 -8.06 19.80 3.20
CA GLY A 57 -7.37 18.54 3.06
C GLY A 57 -6.00 18.53 3.63
N LYS A 58 -5.86 18.03 4.85
CA LYS A 58 -4.55 17.53 5.26
C LYS A 58 -4.25 16.28 4.44
N LYS A 59 -3.22 16.37 3.59
CA LYS A 59 -2.61 15.22 2.92
C LYS A 59 -2.05 14.32 4.03
N GLN A 60 -2.81 13.30 4.43
CA GLN A 60 -2.40 12.42 5.52
C GLN A 60 -1.28 11.49 5.05
N GLU A 61 -0.13 11.59 5.71
CA GLU A 61 1.05 10.77 5.49
C GLU A 61 0.84 9.29 5.85
N ASP A 62 -0.04 8.98 6.81
CA ASP A 62 -0.32 7.60 7.21
C ASP A 62 -1.50 6.99 6.45
N LYS A 63 -1.19 6.20 5.42
CA LYS A 63 -2.16 5.28 4.77
C LYS A 63 -2.50 4.07 5.66
N ASN A 64 -1.75 3.87 6.73
CA ASN A 64 -1.78 2.64 7.52
C ASN A 64 -2.97 2.64 8.48
N GLY A 65 -3.57 1.47 8.70
CA GLY A 65 -4.71 1.31 9.60
C GLY A 65 -6.07 1.76 9.07
N ARG A 66 -6.17 2.16 7.80
CA ARG A 66 -7.44 2.62 7.21
C ARG A 66 -8.31 1.45 6.77
N ILE A 67 -9.56 1.48 7.21
CA ILE A 67 -10.59 0.52 6.80
C ILE A 67 -11.60 1.29 5.97
N VAL A 68 -11.64 1.05 4.67
CA VAL A 68 -12.49 1.82 3.74
C VAL A 68 -13.85 1.13 3.60
N VAL A 69 -14.92 1.90 3.81
CA VAL A 69 -16.30 1.48 3.54
C VAL A 69 -16.93 2.53 2.64
N ASN A 70 -17.42 2.11 1.48
CA ASN A 70 -18.15 2.97 0.56
C ASN A 70 -19.65 2.79 0.76
N VAL A 71 -20.41 3.88 0.68
CA VAL A 71 -21.87 3.91 0.75
C VAL A 71 -22.39 4.47 -0.58
N LEU A 72 -23.13 3.64 -1.31
CA LEU A 72 -23.70 4.01 -2.60
C LEU A 72 -25.05 4.73 -2.44
N PRO A 73 -25.55 5.42 -3.48
CA PRO A 73 -26.83 6.15 -3.44
C PRO A 73 -28.05 5.25 -3.15
N ASP A 74 -27.98 3.98 -3.56
CA ASP A 74 -29.00 2.96 -3.30
C ASP A 74 -29.00 2.45 -1.85
N GLY A 75 -28.03 2.87 -1.04
CA GLY A 75 -27.87 2.44 0.33
C GLY A 75 -27.14 1.11 0.51
N SER A 76 -26.57 0.56 -0.57
CA SER A 76 -25.65 -0.58 -0.52
C SER A 76 -24.27 -0.16 -0.03
N PHE A 77 -23.54 -1.11 0.54
CA PHE A 77 -22.19 -0.91 1.05
C PHE A 77 -21.20 -1.68 0.19
N THR A 78 -20.03 -1.10 -0.07
CA THR A 78 -18.95 -1.82 -0.75
C THR A 78 -17.60 -1.60 -0.06
N THR A 79 -16.70 -2.57 -0.22
CA THR A 79 -15.31 -2.47 0.24
C THR A 79 -14.47 -1.59 -0.69
N GLU A 80 -13.21 -1.30 -0.33
CA GLU A 80 -12.26 -0.64 -1.23
C GLU A 80 -12.09 -1.36 -2.58
N ARG A 81 -12.28 -2.68 -2.59
CA ARG A 81 -12.13 -3.54 -3.77
C ARG A 81 -13.42 -3.66 -4.60
N GLY A 82 -14.50 -3.00 -4.19
CA GLY A 82 -15.80 -3.07 -4.86
C GLY A 82 -16.60 -4.33 -4.52
N GLU A 83 -16.22 -5.08 -3.48
CA GLU A 83 -17.03 -6.21 -3.00
C GLU A 83 -18.25 -5.69 -2.27
N ALA A 84 -19.44 -6.21 -2.59
CA ALA A 84 -20.68 -5.83 -1.94
C ALA A 84 -20.74 -6.36 -0.51
N LEU A 85 -21.14 -5.48 0.41
CA LEU A 85 -21.47 -5.79 1.79
C LEU A 85 -22.98 -5.67 1.91
N GLU A 86 -23.66 -6.81 1.98
CA GLU A 86 -25.12 -6.87 1.95
C GLU A 86 -25.75 -6.38 3.26
N ASP A 87 -25.07 -6.59 4.39
CA ASP A 87 -25.62 -6.33 5.73
C ASP A 87 -24.64 -5.65 6.70
N GLU A 88 -25.21 -5.08 7.77
CA GLU A 88 -24.48 -4.44 8.87
C GLU A 88 -23.52 -5.40 9.59
N THR A 89 -23.89 -6.69 9.66
CA THR A 89 -23.04 -7.77 10.19
C THR A 89 -21.80 -8.01 9.34
N ALA A 90 -21.93 -7.96 8.01
CA ALA A 90 -20.80 -8.09 7.10
C ALA A 90 -19.81 -6.92 7.27
N ILE A 91 -20.31 -5.71 7.50
CA ILE A 91 -19.48 -4.55 7.83
C ILE A 91 -18.75 -4.78 9.15
N PHE A 92 -19.45 -5.22 10.20
CA PHE A 92 -18.85 -5.50 11.50
C PHE A 92 -17.72 -6.53 11.41
N ASP A 93 -17.96 -7.66 10.76
CA ASP A 93 -16.97 -8.74 10.62
C ASP A 93 -15.75 -8.29 9.81
N MET A 94 -15.98 -7.54 8.73
CA MET A 94 -14.90 -6.98 7.92
C MET A 94 -14.05 -6.00 8.75
N VAL A 95 -14.70 -5.08 9.47
CA VAL A 95 -14.01 -4.07 10.29
C VAL A 95 -13.25 -4.74 11.43
N LYS A 96 -13.82 -5.76 12.08
CA LYS A 96 -13.16 -6.52 13.14
C LYS A 96 -11.90 -7.24 12.64
N LYS A 97 -12.00 -7.98 11.53
CA LYS A 97 -10.84 -8.66 10.92
C LYS A 97 -9.76 -7.67 10.51
N ALA A 98 -10.17 -6.56 9.88
CA ALA A 98 -9.23 -5.53 9.47
C ALA A 98 -8.57 -4.84 10.67
N LYS A 99 -9.31 -4.65 11.77
CA LYS A 99 -8.78 -4.13 13.03
C LYS A 99 -7.74 -5.07 13.63
N GLU A 100 -8.03 -6.36 13.75
CA GLU A 100 -7.08 -7.35 14.27
C GLU A 100 -5.78 -7.35 13.44
N GLN A 101 -5.88 -7.28 12.11
CA GLN A 101 -4.70 -7.17 11.24
C GLN A 101 -3.91 -5.87 11.42
N ASN A 102 -4.59 -4.78 11.73
CA ASN A 102 -3.95 -3.48 11.98
C ASN A 102 -3.29 -3.45 13.37
N ASP A 103 -3.95 -4.03 14.38
CA ASP A 103 -3.44 -4.13 15.75
C ASP A 103 -2.17 -5.00 15.79
N LEU A 104 -2.13 -6.11 15.04
CA LEU A 104 -0.92 -6.94 14.86
C LEU A 104 0.25 -6.17 14.24
N LYS A 105 -0.04 -5.15 13.44
CA LYS A 105 0.96 -4.27 12.83
C LYS A 105 1.25 -3.02 13.66
N GLY A 106 0.62 -2.87 14.83
CA GLY A 106 0.76 -1.72 15.73
C GLY A 106 0.06 -0.45 15.23
N TYR A 107 -0.86 -0.54 14.28
CA TYR A 107 -1.58 0.62 13.72
C TYR A 107 -2.92 0.83 14.41
N LYS A 108 -3.22 2.09 14.74
CA LYS A 108 -4.58 2.47 15.18
C LYS A 108 -5.53 2.43 13.99
N SER A 109 -6.54 1.55 14.09
CA SER A 109 -7.57 1.40 13.07
C SER A 109 -8.45 2.64 12.97
N LYS A 110 -8.72 3.10 11.75
CA LYS A 110 -9.60 4.25 11.47
C LYS A 110 -10.57 3.87 10.35
N LEU A 111 -11.85 4.12 10.56
CA LEU A 111 -12.87 3.95 9.53
C LEU A 111 -12.75 5.10 8.54
N HIS A 112 -12.58 4.79 7.26
CA HIS A 112 -12.61 5.75 6.18
C HIS A 112 -13.93 5.58 5.41
N LEU A 113 -14.93 6.39 5.76
CA LEU A 113 -16.26 6.31 5.17
C LEU A 113 -16.33 7.18 3.90
N ARG A 114 -16.63 6.57 2.76
CA ARG A 114 -16.86 7.27 1.48
C ARG A 114 -18.34 7.21 1.13
N GLY A 115 -19.07 8.28 1.40
CA GLY A 115 -20.48 8.38 1.02
C GLY A 115 -20.64 9.18 -0.27
N ASP A 116 -21.55 8.73 -1.14
CA ASP A 116 -22.06 9.58 -2.21
C ASP A 116 -22.83 10.79 -1.63
N LYS A 117 -22.87 11.90 -2.36
CA LYS A 117 -23.58 13.12 -1.97
C LYS A 117 -25.10 12.88 -1.85
N ASP A 118 -25.63 11.98 -2.66
CA ASP A 118 -27.06 11.66 -2.70
C ASP A 118 -27.42 10.46 -1.80
N ALA A 119 -26.43 9.81 -1.19
CA ALA A 119 -26.67 8.71 -0.25
C ALA A 119 -27.37 9.21 1.02
N VAL A 120 -28.51 8.60 1.37
CA VAL A 120 -29.27 8.98 2.55
C VAL A 120 -28.43 8.77 3.81
N PHE A 121 -28.28 9.81 4.63
CA PHE A 121 -27.48 9.81 5.88
C PHE A 121 -27.79 8.63 6.84
N LYS A 122 -28.99 8.03 6.71
CA LYS A 122 -29.39 6.80 7.40
C LYS A 122 -28.42 5.63 7.14
N HIS A 123 -27.94 5.45 5.92
CA HIS A 123 -27.02 4.35 5.57
C HIS A 123 -25.62 4.58 6.13
N SER A 124 -25.11 5.82 6.04
CA SER A 124 -23.84 6.21 6.66
C SER A 124 -23.82 5.94 8.16
N ARG A 125 -24.93 6.24 8.86
CA ARG A 125 -25.06 5.97 10.30
C ARG A 125 -25.00 4.48 10.64
N LYS A 126 -25.57 3.60 9.81
CA LYS A 126 -25.46 2.15 10.00
C LYS A 126 -24.00 1.69 9.88
N ALA A 127 -23.28 2.14 8.85
CA ALA A 127 -21.86 1.81 8.68
C ALA A 127 -21.00 2.30 9.86
N ILE A 128 -21.29 3.50 10.39
CA ILE A 128 -20.62 4.04 11.58
C ILE A 128 -20.91 3.19 12.82
N ALA A 129 -22.18 2.82 13.05
CA ALA A 129 -22.58 2.01 14.20
C ALA A 129 -21.92 0.62 14.18
N ALA A 130 -21.94 -0.06 13.02
CA ALA A 130 -21.28 -1.34 12.82
C ALA A 130 -19.78 -1.26 13.12
N SER A 131 -19.12 -0.21 12.62
CA SER A 131 -17.68 -0.01 12.80
C SER A 131 -17.31 0.33 14.24
N ALA A 132 -18.14 1.14 14.91
CA ALA A 132 -17.99 1.46 16.33
C ALA A 132 -18.16 0.21 17.20
N GLY A 133 -19.13 -0.66 16.87
CA GLY A 133 -19.31 -1.96 17.51
C GLY A 133 -18.09 -2.87 17.38
N ALA A 134 -17.39 -2.81 16.23
CA ALA A 134 -16.13 -3.53 16.01
C ALA A 134 -14.92 -2.90 16.74
N GLY A 135 -15.13 -1.80 17.47
CA GLY A 135 -14.13 -1.13 18.28
C GLY A 135 -13.21 -0.20 17.49
N VAL A 136 -13.67 0.33 16.35
CA VAL A 136 -13.02 1.43 15.63
C VAL A 136 -13.70 2.73 16.07
N ASP A 137 -12.98 3.52 16.86
CA ASP A 137 -13.45 4.76 17.48
C ASP A 137 -13.24 6.00 16.59
N GLN A 138 -12.25 5.94 15.68
CA GLN A 138 -11.95 7.02 14.76
C GLN A 138 -12.66 6.84 13.42
N VAL A 139 -13.48 7.83 13.05
CA VAL A 139 -14.15 7.90 11.75
C VAL A 139 -13.61 9.10 10.96
N MET A 140 -13.21 8.83 9.73
CA MET A 140 -12.73 9.80 8.74
C MET A 140 -13.72 9.80 7.58
N PHE A 141 -14.29 10.97 7.30
CA PHE A 141 -15.19 11.15 6.17
C PHE A 141 -14.39 11.55 4.93
N ALA A 142 -14.59 10.84 3.83
CA ALA A 142 -14.06 11.24 2.54
C ALA A 142 -14.85 12.43 2.02
N THR A 143 -14.31 13.61 2.32
CA THR A 143 -14.60 14.83 1.58
C THR A 143 -13.36 15.07 0.72
N PHE A 144 -13.47 15.58 -0.49
CA PHE A 144 -12.22 15.95 -1.20
C PHE A 144 -11.65 17.22 -0.63
N VAL A 145 -10.75 17.88 -1.35
CA VAL A 145 -10.09 19.09 -0.98
C VAL A 145 -10.05 20.12 -2.10
N THR A 146 -10.80 21.21 -2.00
CA THR A 146 -10.70 22.39 -2.89
C THR A 146 -9.60 23.29 -2.32
N SER A 147 -8.35 23.11 -2.73
CA SER A 147 -7.33 24.12 -2.42
C SER A 147 -7.84 25.48 -2.91
N LYS A 148 -7.88 26.45 -2.00
CA LYS A 148 -8.05 27.85 -2.36
C LYS A 148 -6.78 28.35 -3.04
#